data_AF-A0A7S4EFH5-F1
#
_entry.id   AF-A0A7S4EFH5-F1
#
_cell.length_a   1.000
_cell.length_b   1.000
_cell.length_c   1.000
_cell.angle_alpha   90.00
_cell.angle_beta   90.00
_cell.angle_gamma   90.00
#
_symmetry.space_group_name_H-M   'P 1'
#
loop_
_entity.id
_entity.type
_entity.pdbx_description
1 polymer ?
#
loop_
_entity_poly.entity_id
_entity_poly.type
_entity_poly.pdbx_seq_one_letter_code
_entity_poly.pdbx_strand_id
1 'polypeptide(L)'
;MIEFRCFIPILSGFQCVIYHPSNETLFPAIQNQQQRQRQRQQHHNKKSNTVSNMKFSRSLALAVHLSIVTSVVNGFIPLSGRRTSSPVTKISTRLHYDIQRDPQPNDNVWSILSNTEKWISNTLAEAQTGSSNPLSRKEVSYVCETSNDPAMIVANVFRKIKEVRQLGESHAQDQEALVDEKGEDKHNRVTLRQTQVLVIPSNEELNENFHVFDAIINKINQARKAARDLVTDYSLEKLDEQMYGEGEDRDWVVSVNCAHLHPKYGEKTPEQELKEMQEEEEEGEIDLNLREYKKQRIVARRSPYPSVVIEVRSMTPPDFTPPPPVAPTSPKSIDEIDIGDSIGDESPPSADDTKIDADLVSKLEALFSKSSLDSSGNQEGNFYESIGSHIETFSSVTPLMVAQNWIDQNDPSFEVTRCAFTVSDATHVDEAYEFVFTNLGMQTSQFLENKTSADVQQQAKDAQKRQYMVLPHFLSSSATSLEKFTTQVKQIIRTLPSIGDKVDLTYFHPEAVDEKKRCPVPVIILQWKED
;
A
#
# COMPACT_ATOMS: atom_id res chain seq x y z
N MET A 1 16.12 50.28 30.70
CA MET A 1 17.39 50.39 29.96
C MET A 1 17.59 49.09 29.22
N ILE A 2 17.80 49.20 27.93
CA ILE A 2 17.72 48.15 26.91
C ILE A 2 19.13 47.63 26.66
N GLU A 3 19.32 46.31 26.56
CA GLU A 3 20.20 45.70 25.56
C GLU A 3 19.88 44.19 25.43
N PHE A 4 19.16 43.83 24.38
CA PHE A 4 19.08 42.47 23.86
C PHE A 4 19.86 42.44 22.54
N ARG A 5 20.82 41.52 22.43
CA ARG A 5 21.40 41.10 21.14
C ARG A 5 21.26 39.58 21.04
N CYS A 6 20.27 39.13 20.27
CA CYS A 6 20.23 37.78 19.73
C CYS A 6 20.41 37.87 18.21
N PHE A 7 21.51 37.30 17.74
CA PHE A 7 21.75 36.94 16.35
C PHE A 7 21.27 35.49 16.18
N ILE A 8 20.33 35.23 15.27
CA ILE A 8 19.96 33.88 14.82
C ILE A 8 19.99 33.91 13.29
N PRO A 9 20.80 33.07 12.61
CA PRO A 9 20.65 32.82 11.19
C PRO A 9 19.51 31.81 10.97
N ILE A 10 18.61 32.16 10.06
CA ILE A 10 17.47 31.38 9.58
C ILE A 10 17.99 30.32 8.60
N LEU A 11 17.78 29.02 8.88
CA LEU A 11 17.69 27.97 7.87
C LEU A 11 16.73 26.84 8.31
N SER A 12 15.93 26.41 7.32
CA SER A 12 15.02 25.26 7.22
C SER A 12 13.93 25.06 8.28
N GLY A 13 12.69 25.32 7.85
CA GLY A 13 11.48 25.05 8.61
C GLY A 13 11.04 23.59 8.52
N PHE A 14 10.68 23.03 9.67
CA PHE A 14 9.60 22.07 9.85
C PHE A 14 8.89 22.45 11.15
N GLN A 15 7.58 22.68 11.06
CA GLN A 15 6.78 23.17 12.16
C GLN A 15 6.28 21.97 12.98
N CYS A 16 6.96 21.70 14.09
CA CYS A 16 6.44 20.86 15.17
C CYS A 16 5.23 21.58 15.79
N VAL A 17 4.03 21.00 15.70
CA VAL A 17 2.83 21.56 16.32
C VAL A 17 2.81 21.13 17.78
N ILE A 18 3.35 21.98 18.65
CA ILE A 18 3.09 21.91 20.09
C ILE A 18 1.76 22.65 20.33
N TYR A 19 0.72 21.92 20.73
CA TYR A 19 -0.59 22.49 20.98
C TYR A 19 -0.62 23.14 22.37
N HIS A 20 -0.88 24.44 22.42
CA HIS A 20 -1.31 25.16 23.63
C HIS A 20 -2.72 25.70 23.38
N PRO A 21 -3.66 25.58 24.32
CA PRO A 21 -5.04 25.98 24.08
C PRO A 21 -5.19 27.49 24.35
N SER A 22 -5.34 28.29 23.30
CA SER A 22 -6.17 29.51 23.34
C SER A 22 -6.34 30.18 21.97
N ASN A 23 -7.60 30.52 21.69
CA ASN A 23 -8.16 31.44 20.71
C ASN A 23 -8.29 31.04 19.23
N GLU A 24 -9.57 30.87 18.89
CA GLU A 24 -10.29 30.97 17.62
C GLU A 24 -9.60 31.74 16.48
N THR A 25 -9.40 31.08 15.34
CA THR A 25 -9.89 31.46 14.00
C THR A 25 -9.24 30.58 12.94
N LEU A 26 -9.98 29.61 12.36
CA LEU A 26 -9.54 28.97 11.11
C LEU A 26 -10.70 28.27 10.38
N PHE A 27 -11.22 28.92 9.33
CA PHE A 27 -12.08 28.30 8.30
C PHE A 27 -11.60 28.74 6.90
N PRO A 28 -10.77 27.92 6.23
CA PRO A 28 -10.83 27.86 4.76
C PRO A 28 -10.75 26.43 4.16
N ALA A 29 -10.43 25.40 4.95
CA ALA A 29 -10.19 24.05 4.42
C ALA A 29 -11.49 23.30 4.07
N ILE A 30 -12.53 23.45 4.88
CA ILE A 30 -13.83 22.75 4.71
C ILE A 30 -14.58 23.28 3.46
N GLN A 31 -14.40 24.56 3.13
CA GLN A 31 -15.07 25.17 1.98
C GLN A 31 -14.53 24.63 0.63
N ASN A 32 -13.24 24.27 0.58
CA ASN A 32 -12.63 23.69 -0.61
C ASN A 32 -13.09 22.24 -0.88
N GLN A 33 -13.41 21.47 0.16
CA GLN A 33 -13.88 20.09 0.01
C GLN A 33 -15.34 20.04 -0.48
N GLN A 34 -16.21 20.93 0.04
CA GLN A 34 -17.57 21.09 -0.47
C GLN A 34 -17.62 21.60 -1.91
N GLN A 35 -16.68 22.46 -2.32
CA GLN A 35 -16.59 22.93 -3.71
C GLN A 35 -16.20 21.81 -4.69
N ARG A 36 -15.29 20.91 -4.30
CA ARG A 36 -14.91 19.74 -5.12
C ARG A 36 -16.04 18.73 -5.27
N GLN A 37 -16.84 18.50 -4.22
CA GLN A 37 -18.01 17.62 -4.31
C GLN A 37 -19.12 18.21 -5.21
N ARG A 38 -19.36 19.52 -5.17
CA ARG A 38 -20.30 20.19 -6.09
C ARG A 38 -19.84 20.14 -7.55
N GLN A 39 -18.54 20.23 -7.82
CA GLN A 39 -18.00 20.09 -9.18
C GLN A 39 -18.15 18.66 -9.72
N ARG A 40 -18.00 17.63 -8.88
CA ARG A 40 -18.24 16.23 -9.26
C ARG A 40 -19.71 15.95 -9.60
N GLN A 41 -20.64 16.48 -8.82
CA GLN A 41 -22.09 16.35 -9.11
C GLN A 41 -22.51 17.08 -10.39
N GLN A 42 -21.90 18.23 -10.71
CA GLN A 42 -22.17 18.94 -11.96
C GLN A 42 -21.64 18.23 -13.21
N HIS A 43 -20.56 17.46 -13.09
CA HIS A 43 -20.04 16.65 -14.20
C HIS A 43 -20.92 15.43 -14.51
N HIS A 44 -21.59 14.85 -13.50
CA HIS A 44 -22.49 13.73 -13.70
C HIS A 44 -23.79 14.15 -14.40
N ASN A 45 -24.35 15.32 -14.05
CA ASN A 45 -25.57 15.83 -14.68
C ASN A 45 -25.38 16.33 -16.13
N LYS A 46 -24.14 16.61 -16.57
CA LYS A 46 -23.87 17.06 -17.95
C LYS A 46 -23.77 15.92 -18.97
N LYS A 47 -23.59 14.66 -18.55
CA LYS A 47 -23.50 13.51 -19.47
C LYS A 47 -24.86 12.92 -19.89
N SER A 48 -25.97 13.38 -19.29
CA SER A 48 -27.31 12.83 -19.58
C SER A 48 -27.99 13.39 -20.84
N ASN A 49 -27.45 14.40 -21.53
CA ASN A 49 -28.13 15.01 -22.67
C ASN A 49 -27.18 15.31 -23.83
N THR A 50 -26.91 14.31 -24.68
CA THR A 50 -26.66 14.55 -26.12
C THR A 50 -26.77 13.25 -26.92
N VAL A 51 -27.91 13.08 -27.58
CA VAL A 51 -28.09 12.20 -28.74
C VAL A 51 -28.24 13.08 -29.97
N SER A 52 -27.29 13.02 -30.92
CA SER A 52 -27.60 13.04 -32.36
C SER A 52 -26.35 12.91 -33.25
N ASN A 53 -26.40 11.88 -34.10
CA ASN A 53 -25.99 11.81 -35.51
C ASN A 53 -24.92 12.76 -36.06
N MET A 54 -23.87 12.20 -36.68
CA MET A 54 -23.59 12.40 -38.11
C MET A 54 -22.55 11.40 -38.65
N LYS A 55 -22.90 10.75 -39.77
CA LYS A 55 -22.00 9.98 -40.65
C LYS A 55 -21.18 10.97 -41.49
N PHE A 56 -19.89 10.70 -41.74
CA PHE A 56 -19.27 11.01 -43.04
C PHE A 56 -18.07 10.10 -43.34
N SER A 57 -17.98 9.76 -44.63
CA SER A 57 -17.06 8.84 -45.29
C SER A 57 -15.89 9.62 -45.93
N ARG A 58 -14.68 9.03 -45.97
CA ARG A 58 -13.83 8.77 -47.16
C ARG A 58 -12.31 8.82 -46.91
N SER A 59 -11.66 7.74 -47.39
CA SER A 59 -10.44 7.66 -48.21
C SER A 59 -9.09 8.19 -47.72
N LEU A 60 -8.21 7.24 -47.36
CA LEU A 60 -7.04 6.77 -48.13
C LEU A 60 -6.31 7.79 -49.04
N ALA A 61 -5.08 8.13 -48.67
CA ALA A 61 -4.01 8.47 -49.62
C ALA A 61 -2.63 8.18 -48.99
N LEU A 62 -1.83 7.47 -49.79
CA LEU A 62 -0.50 6.95 -49.53
C LEU A 62 0.47 7.82 -50.33
N ALA A 63 1.56 8.31 -49.74
CA ALA A 63 2.65 8.94 -50.51
C ALA A 63 4.00 8.72 -49.82
N VAL A 64 4.95 8.37 -50.67
CA VAL A 64 6.29 7.83 -50.43
C VAL A 64 7.33 8.84 -50.94
N HIS A 65 8.59 8.71 -50.46
CA HIS A 65 9.85 9.30 -50.96
C HIS A 65 10.15 10.77 -50.58
N LEU A 66 11.39 11.23 -50.36
CA LEU A 66 12.74 10.72 -50.64
C LEU A 66 13.77 11.46 -49.75
N SER A 67 14.87 10.80 -49.39
CA SER A 67 16.06 11.36 -48.74
C SER A 67 16.93 12.19 -49.70
N ILE A 68 17.56 13.27 -49.23
CA ILE A 68 18.84 13.79 -49.79
C ILE A 68 19.77 14.27 -48.67
N VAL A 69 20.99 13.76 -48.76
CA VAL A 69 22.22 14.06 -48.02
C VAL A 69 22.88 15.33 -48.60
N THR A 70 23.45 16.20 -47.76
CA THR A 70 24.73 16.86 -48.05
C THR A 70 25.40 17.38 -46.77
N SER A 71 26.65 16.95 -46.61
CA SER A 71 27.69 17.52 -45.77
C SER A 71 28.32 18.77 -46.42
N VAL A 72 29.05 19.57 -45.65
CA VAL A 72 30.39 20.14 -45.93
C VAL A 72 30.63 21.46 -45.17
N VAL A 73 31.56 21.38 -44.21
CA VAL A 73 32.74 22.24 -43.91
C VAL A 73 32.69 23.76 -44.16
N ASN A 74 33.02 24.54 -43.11
CA ASN A 74 34.00 25.66 -43.04
C ASN A 74 33.88 26.31 -41.64
N GLY A 75 34.91 26.72 -40.89
CA GLY A 75 36.25 27.15 -41.28
C GLY A 75 36.48 28.62 -40.89
N PHE A 76 36.83 28.86 -39.62
CA PHE A 76 37.76 29.87 -39.06
C PHE A 76 37.82 31.36 -39.55
N ILE A 77 37.49 32.28 -38.61
CA ILE A 77 38.04 33.63 -38.20
C ILE A 77 38.34 34.80 -39.20
N PRO A 78 38.68 36.04 -38.74
CA PRO A 78 38.06 36.97 -37.76
C PRO A 78 37.96 38.43 -38.30
N LEU A 79 37.53 39.35 -37.41
CA LEU A 79 37.97 40.75 -37.21
C LEU A 79 36.95 41.89 -37.42
N SER A 80 36.88 42.67 -36.33
CA SER A 80 36.80 44.14 -36.30
C SER A 80 35.47 44.84 -36.58
N GLY A 81 34.87 45.35 -35.50
CA GLY A 81 34.84 46.81 -35.33
C GLY A 81 33.49 47.49 -35.12
N ARG A 82 33.46 48.29 -34.04
CA ARG A 82 32.75 49.56 -33.86
C ARG A 82 31.39 49.58 -33.14
N ARG A 83 31.48 50.12 -31.91
CA ARG A 83 30.52 50.87 -31.07
C ARG A 83 29.21 51.30 -31.76
N THR A 84 28.08 51.13 -31.07
CA THR A 84 27.39 52.17 -30.28
C THR A 84 26.00 51.70 -29.84
N SER A 85 25.51 52.33 -28.77
CA SER A 85 24.16 52.27 -28.22
C SER A 85 23.84 51.06 -27.34
N SER A 86 23.77 51.33 -26.04
CA SER A 86 23.01 50.59 -25.06
C SER A 86 21.51 50.64 -25.40
N PRO A 87 20.82 49.50 -25.35
CA PRO A 87 19.45 49.56 -24.87
C PRO A 87 19.18 48.45 -23.84
N VAL A 88 18.60 48.89 -22.72
CA VAL A 88 17.62 48.17 -21.92
C VAL A 88 18.00 46.71 -21.62
N THR A 89 18.63 46.51 -20.47
CA THR A 89 18.72 45.22 -19.79
C THR A 89 17.32 44.65 -19.65
N LYS A 90 16.94 43.78 -20.58
CA LYS A 90 15.90 42.78 -20.35
C LYS A 90 16.36 42.01 -19.12
N ILE A 91 15.68 42.23 -18.00
CA ILE A 91 15.80 41.36 -16.83
C ILE A 91 15.28 40.00 -17.30
N SER A 92 16.19 39.19 -17.81
CA SER A 92 15.94 37.79 -18.09
C SER A 92 15.78 37.13 -16.74
N THR A 93 14.53 36.93 -16.32
CA THR A 93 14.14 36.03 -15.22
C THR A 93 14.38 34.56 -15.63
N ARG A 94 15.54 34.27 -16.22
CA ARG A 94 16.04 32.91 -16.28
C ARG A 94 16.73 32.67 -14.95
N LEU A 95 16.04 31.96 -14.07
CA LEU A 95 16.66 31.26 -12.96
C LEU A 95 17.79 30.40 -13.54
N HIS A 96 19.03 30.90 -13.45
CA HIS A 96 20.20 30.06 -13.64
C HIS A 96 20.36 29.29 -12.36
N TYR A 97 19.92 28.03 -12.39
CA TYR A 97 20.31 27.05 -11.39
C TYR A 97 21.83 26.93 -11.46
N ASP A 98 22.50 27.38 -10.40
CA ASP A 98 23.94 27.23 -10.25
C ASP A 98 24.23 25.78 -9.86
N ILE A 99 24.36 24.91 -10.89
CA ILE A 99 24.63 23.47 -10.76
C ILE A 99 25.93 23.21 -9.96
N GLN A 100 26.80 24.20 -9.78
CA GLN A 100 28.06 24.05 -9.04
C GLN A 100 27.91 24.18 -7.52
N ARG A 101 26.76 24.64 -7.00
CA ARG A 101 26.55 24.80 -5.55
C ARG A 101 25.80 23.66 -4.88
N ASP A 102 25.11 22.82 -5.64
CA ASP A 102 24.58 21.59 -5.08
C ASP A 102 25.73 20.57 -4.97
N PRO A 103 25.99 19.99 -3.78
CA PRO A 103 26.93 18.88 -3.67
C PRO A 103 26.50 17.85 -4.71
N GLN A 104 27.43 17.46 -5.60
CA GLN A 104 27.20 16.38 -6.55
C GLN A 104 26.58 15.22 -5.75
N PRO A 105 25.32 14.85 -5.97
CA PRO A 105 24.73 13.76 -5.22
C PRO A 105 25.63 12.56 -5.50
N ASN A 106 26.20 11.98 -4.44
CA ASN A 106 27.10 10.83 -4.55
C ASN A 106 26.45 9.66 -5.33
N ASP A 107 25.12 9.68 -5.46
CA ASP A 107 24.34 8.75 -6.26
C ASP A 107 23.63 9.46 -7.41
N ASN A 108 24.17 9.33 -8.63
CA ASN A 108 23.44 9.73 -9.83
C ASN A 108 22.30 8.72 -10.10
N VAL A 109 21.14 8.96 -9.49
CA VAL A 109 19.91 8.16 -9.60
C VAL A 109 19.61 7.75 -11.04
N TRP A 110 19.78 8.67 -12.01
CA TRP A 110 19.53 8.38 -13.42
C TRP A 110 20.50 7.35 -14.00
N SER A 111 21.76 7.39 -13.58
CA SER A 111 22.75 6.39 -14.00
C SER A 111 22.43 5.01 -13.42
N ILE A 112 21.97 4.95 -12.18
CA ILE A 112 21.58 3.70 -11.49
C ILE A 112 20.38 3.06 -12.19
N LEU A 113 19.35 3.86 -12.49
CA LEU A 113 18.18 3.40 -13.23
C LEU A 113 18.54 2.97 -14.65
N SER A 114 19.34 3.76 -15.38
CA SER A 114 19.78 3.41 -16.73
C SER A 114 20.63 2.14 -16.77
N ASN A 115 21.49 1.92 -15.77
CA ASN A 115 22.30 0.70 -15.66
C ASN A 115 21.42 -0.52 -15.38
N THR A 116 20.42 -0.37 -14.50
CA THR A 116 19.45 -1.43 -14.20
C THR A 116 18.60 -1.79 -15.42
N GLU A 117 18.12 -0.79 -16.16
CA GLU A 117 17.36 -0.97 -17.40
C GLU A 117 18.19 -1.68 -18.49
N LYS A 118 19.44 -1.25 -18.69
CA LYS A 118 20.38 -1.91 -19.62
C LYS A 118 20.65 -3.35 -19.21
N TRP A 119 20.85 -3.60 -17.92
CA TRP A 119 21.05 -4.96 -17.41
C TRP A 119 19.84 -5.86 -17.70
N ILE A 120 18.62 -5.43 -17.37
CA ILE A 120 17.39 -6.18 -17.70
C ILE A 120 17.27 -6.43 -19.19
N SER A 121 17.53 -5.41 -20.02
CA SER A 121 17.47 -5.54 -21.47
C SER A 121 18.45 -6.58 -22.00
N ASN A 122 19.68 -6.58 -21.49
CA ASN A 122 20.70 -7.56 -21.86
C ASN A 122 20.35 -8.97 -21.38
N THR A 123 19.94 -9.13 -20.11
CA THR A 123 19.52 -10.43 -19.56
C THR A 123 18.33 -11.01 -20.33
N LEU A 124 17.35 -10.18 -20.72
CA LEU A 124 16.22 -10.61 -21.53
C LEU A 124 16.61 -10.92 -22.97
N ALA A 125 17.62 -10.25 -23.53
CA ALA A 125 18.14 -10.55 -24.87
C ALA A 125 18.93 -11.86 -24.89
N GLU A 126 19.73 -12.14 -23.86
CA GLU A 126 20.48 -13.40 -23.72
C GLU A 126 19.57 -14.61 -23.53
N ALA A 127 18.46 -14.44 -22.81
CA ALA A 127 17.45 -15.48 -22.65
C ALA A 127 16.68 -15.81 -23.95
N GLN A 128 16.84 -15.01 -25.01
CA GLN A 128 16.15 -15.22 -26.30
C GLN A 128 16.97 -16.10 -27.25
N THR A 129 16.97 -17.39 -27.00
CA THR A 129 17.40 -18.40 -27.99
C THR A 129 16.20 -18.92 -28.81
N GLY A 130 15.44 -18.04 -29.48
CA GLY A 130 14.28 -18.46 -30.30
C GLY A 130 13.47 -17.33 -30.97
N SER A 131 12.60 -17.68 -31.94
CA SER A 131 11.77 -16.73 -32.68
C SER A 131 10.51 -16.33 -31.88
N SER A 132 10.42 -15.05 -31.53
CA SER A 132 9.35 -14.39 -30.77
C SER A 132 9.45 -14.55 -29.24
N ASN A 133 9.67 -13.41 -28.58
CA ASN A 133 9.70 -13.31 -27.13
C ASN A 133 8.29 -12.92 -26.62
N PRO A 134 7.54 -13.81 -25.97
CA PRO A 134 6.26 -13.45 -25.35
C PRO A 134 6.41 -12.44 -24.18
N LEU A 135 7.65 -12.12 -23.77
CA LEU A 135 7.98 -11.16 -22.71
C LEU A 135 8.45 -9.80 -23.25
N SER A 136 8.62 -9.59 -24.56
CA SER A 136 9.19 -8.35 -25.13
C SER A 136 8.25 -7.13 -25.17
N ARG A 137 7.05 -7.24 -24.59
CA ARG A 137 6.04 -6.16 -24.55
C ARG A 137 5.53 -5.85 -23.14
N LYS A 138 6.37 -6.00 -22.12
CA LYS A 138 5.99 -5.61 -20.77
C LYS A 138 6.42 -4.18 -20.52
N GLU A 139 5.45 -3.33 -20.17
CA GLU A 139 5.73 -2.04 -19.59
C GLU A 139 6.37 -2.26 -18.22
N VAL A 140 7.66 -1.94 -18.13
CA VAL A 140 8.43 -1.98 -16.89
C VAL A 140 8.65 -0.55 -16.43
N SER A 141 8.14 -0.20 -15.26
CA SER A 141 8.45 1.07 -14.60
C SER A 141 9.59 0.90 -13.62
N TYR A 142 10.48 1.90 -13.54
CA TYR A 142 11.64 1.88 -12.67
C TYR A 142 11.52 2.97 -11.61
N VAL A 143 11.81 2.63 -10.36
CA VAL A 143 11.82 3.56 -9.23
C VAL A 143 13.13 3.37 -8.47
N CYS A 144 13.78 4.47 -8.11
CA CYS A 144 15.01 4.43 -7.30
C CYS A 144 14.67 4.81 -5.86
N GLU A 145 15.07 3.97 -4.93
CA GLU A 145 14.94 4.16 -3.49
C GLU A 145 16.25 4.71 -2.92
N THR A 146 16.26 5.98 -2.53
CA THR A 146 17.47 6.67 -2.05
C THR A 146 17.60 6.66 -0.53
N SER A 147 16.65 6.08 0.20
CA SER A 147 16.74 5.97 1.66
C SER A 147 17.87 5.02 2.07
N ASN A 148 18.67 5.46 3.03
CA ASN A 148 19.66 4.61 3.71
C ASN A 148 19.04 3.86 4.90
N ASP A 149 17.84 4.24 5.36
CA ASP A 149 17.15 3.59 6.47
C ASP A 149 16.36 2.37 5.97
N PRO A 150 16.64 1.15 6.47
CA PRO A 150 15.93 -0.05 6.04
C PRO A 150 14.45 -0.05 6.42
N ALA A 151 14.02 0.59 7.51
CA ALA A 151 12.61 0.70 7.85
C ALA A 151 11.86 1.56 6.82
N MET A 152 12.45 2.68 6.39
CA MET A 152 11.90 3.50 5.32
C MET A 152 11.85 2.75 3.98
N ILE A 153 12.85 1.92 3.67
CA ILE A 153 12.82 1.07 2.47
C ILE A 153 11.64 0.10 2.53
N VAL A 154 11.41 -0.56 3.67
CA VAL A 154 10.25 -1.46 3.86
C VAL A 154 8.94 -0.68 3.71
N ALA A 155 8.83 0.53 4.27
CA ALA A 155 7.66 1.39 4.08
C ALA A 155 7.41 1.68 2.59
N ASN A 156 8.47 2.03 1.84
CA ASN A 156 8.39 2.33 0.42
C ASN A 156 8.03 1.09 -0.42
N VAL A 157 8.46 -0.12 -0.02
CA VAL A 157 8.00 -1.37 -0.64
C VAL A 157 6.49 -1.55 -0.45
N PHE A 158 5.95 -1.38 0.76
CA PHE A 158 4.50 -1.46 1.00
C PHE A 158 3.73 -0.37 0.25
N ARG A 159 4.24 0.86 0.20
CA ARG A 159 3.66 1.94 -0.62
C ARG A 159 3.55 1.53 -2.08
N LYS A 160 4.61 0.97 -2.67
CA LYS A 160 4.58 0.52 -4.07
C LYS A 160 3.63 -0.64 -4.30
N ILE A 161 3.55 -1.59 -3.35
CA ILE A 161 2.58 -2.68 -3.40
C ILE A 161 1.15 -2.15 -3.39
N LYS A 162 0.85 -1.16 -2.54
CA LYS A 162 -0.43 -0.46 -2.50
C LYS A 162 -0.73 0.24 -3.82
N GLU A 163 0.20 1.06 -4.34
CA GLU A 163 0.03 1.79 -5.60
C GLU A 163 -0.31 0.85 -6.77
N VAL A 164 0.43 -0.26 -6.92
CA VAL A 164 0.16 -1.20 -8.01
C VAL A 164 -1.14 -1.99 -7.80
N ARG A 165 -1.54 -2.25 -6.56
CA ARG A 165 -2.83 -2.90 -6.26
C ARG A 165 -3.98 -1.99 -6.68
N GLN A 166 -3.95 -0.73 -6.26
CA GLN A 166 -4.95 0.28 -6.61
C GLN A 166 -5.05 0.45 -8.13
N LEU A 167 -3.92 0.36 -8.84
CA LEU A 167 -3.92 0.35 -10.30
C LEU A 167 -4.65 -0.87 -10.89
N GLY A 168 -4.43 -2.06 -10.33
CA GLY A 168 -5.14 -3.28 -10.75
C GLY A 168 -6.64 -3.25 -10.46
N GLU A 169 -7.03 -2.69 -9.31
CA GLU A 169 -8.43 -2.51 -8.89
C GLU A 169 -9.14 -1.44 -9.72
N SER A 170 -8.51 -0.28 -9.95
CA SER A 170 -9.03 0.76 -10.84
C SER A 170 -9.23 0.23 -12.26
N HIS A 171 -8.28 -0.57 -12.77
CA HIS A 171 -8.43 -1.21 -14.08
C HIS A 171 -9.63 -2.16 -14.13
N ALA A 172 -9.86 -2.95 -13.08
CA ALA A 172 -11.02 -3.83 -13.00
C ALA A 172 -12.33 -3.05 -13.07
N GLN A 173 -12.47 -2.01 -12.25
CA GLN A 173 -13.64 -1.12 -12.23
C GLN A 173 -13.88 -0.46 -13.59
N ASP A 174 -12.82 0.02 -14.25
CA ASP A 174 -12.92 0.61 -15.59
C ASP A 174 -13.38 -0.42 -16.64
N GLN A 175 -12.95 -1.68 -16.53
CA GLN A 175 -13.41 -2.74 -17.44
C GLN A 175 -14.86 -3.14 -17.19
N GLU A 176 -15.30 -3.20 -15.93
CA GLU A 176 -16.72 -3.45 -15.57
C GLU A 176 -17.62 -2.34 -16.08
N ALA A 177 -17.25 -1.07 -15.85
CA ALA A 177 -18.01 0.07 -16.36
C ALA A 177 -18.15 0.05 -17.90
N LEU A 178 -17.13 -0.43 -18.62
CA LEU A 178 -17.18 -0.61 -20.07
C LEU A 178 -18.08 -1.76 -20.51
N VAL A 179 -18.13 -2.84 -19.72
CA VAL A 179 -19.07 -3.95 -19.94
C VAL A 179 -20.50 -3.46 -19.74
N ASP A 180 -20.77 -2.71 -18.68
CA ASP A 180 -22.10 -2.14 -18.41
C ASP A 180 -22.55 -1.18 -19.51
N GLU A 181 -21.65 -0.34 -20.02
CA GLU A 181 -21.97 0.63 -21.08
C GLU A 181 -22.22 -0.04 -22.43
N LYS A 182 -21.42 -1.04 -22.81
CA LYS A 182 -21.43 -1.61 -24.17
C LYS A 182 -22.21 -2.92 -24.28
N GLY A 183 -22.38 -3.62 -23.16
CA GLY A 183 -22.84 -5.01 -23.05
C GLY A 183 -21.69 -6.02 -23.19
N GLU A 184 -21.82 -7.16 -22.52
CA GLU A 184 -20.85 -8.27 -22.53
C GLU A 184 -20.53 -8.76 -23.96
N ASP A 185 -21.54 -8.79 -24.84
CA ASP A 185 -21.37 -9.25 -26.23
C ASP A 185 -20.48 -8.34 -27.09
N LYS A 186 -20.31 -7.07 -26.69
CA LYS A 186 -19.63 -6.04 -27.51
C LYS A 186 -18.27 -5.64 -26.97
N HIS A 187 -17.99 -5.88 -25.69
CA HIS A 187 -16.74 -5.49 -25.06
C HIS A 187 -15.96 -6.71 -24.58
N ASN A 188 -14.85 -7.00 -25.27
CA ASN A 188 -13.91 -8.02 -24.80
C ASN A 188 -13.11 -7.46 -23.63
N ARG A 189 -13.31 -8.06 -22.45
CA ARG A 189 -12.59 -7.70 -21.23
C ARG A 189 -11.07 -7.82 -21.44
N VAL A 190 -10.33 -6.77 -21.10
CA VAL A 190 -8.86 -6.73 -21.26
C VAL A 190 -8.19 -6.95 -19.91
N THR A 191 -7.24 -7.88 -19.82
CA THR A 191 -6.45 -8.09 -18.61
C THR A 191 -5.33 -7.06 -18.47
N LEU A 192 -5.00 -6.63 -17.25
CA LEU A 192 -3.82 -5.82 -16.96
C LEU A 192 -2.67 -6.69 -16.46
N ARG A 193 -1.45 -6.43 -16.95
CA ARG A 193 -0.22 -6.93 -16.37
C ARG A 193 0.85 -5.85 -16.44
N GLN A 194 1.31 -5.39 -15.28
CA GLN A 194 2.35 -4.36 -15.19
C GLN A 194 3.43 -4.76 -14.20
N THR A 195 4.67 -4.37 -14.48
CA THR A 195 5.82 -4.64 -13.62
C THR A 195 6.49 -3.34 -13.22
N GLN A 196 6.78 -3.20 -11.93
CA GLN A 196 7.55 -2.11 -11.35
C GLN A 196 8.81 -2.69 -10.71
N VAL A 197 9.95 -2.04 -10.92
CA VAL A 197 11.24 -2.41 -10.34
C VAL A 197 11.68 -1.28 -9.42
N LEU A 198 11.71 -1.56 -8.12
CA LEU A 198 12.24 -0.67 -7.09
C LEU A 198 13.72 -1.01 -6.85
N VAL A 199 14.62 -0.11 -7.20
CA VAL A 199 16.08 -0.27 -7.09
C VAL A 199 16.56 0.41 -5.81
N ILE A 200 17.32 -0.29 -4.96
CA ILE A 200 17.76 0.17 -3.63
C ILE A 200 19.28 0.25 -3.61
N PRO A 201 19.90 1.31 -4.18
CA PRO A 201 21.35 1.41 -4.27
C PRO A 201 22.04 1.85 -2.97
N SER A 202 21.39 2.70 -2.16
CA SER A 202 22.10 3.51 -1.15
C SER A 202 22.21 2.85 0.23
N ASN A 203 21.41 1.82 0.51
CA ASN A 203 21.47 1.11 1.80
C ASN A 203 22.57 0.03 1.81
N GLU A 204 23.63 0.26 2.58
CA GLU A 204 24.79 -0.62 2.70
C GLU A 204 24.42 -2.01 3.25
N GLU A 205 23.58 -2.06 4.29
CA GLU A 205 23.16 -3.30 4.96
C GLU A 205 22.49 -4.30 3.99
N LEU A 206 21.59 -3.80 3.14
CA LEU A 206 20.87 -4.59 2.14
C LEU A 206 21.70 -4.87 0.89
N ASN A 207 22.73 -4.07 0.61
CA ASN A 207 23.63 -4.27 -0.53
C ASN A 207 24.70 -5.31 -0.22
N GLU A 208 25.20 -5.31 1.00
CA GLU A 208 26.25 -6.23 1.44
C GLU A 208 25.70 -7.62 1.79
N ASN A 209 24.48 -7.70 2.35
CA ASN A 209 23.95 -8.95 2.89
C ASN A 209 22.67 -9.42 2.18
N PHE A 210 22.85 -10.33 1.22
CA PHE A 210 21.73 -10.95 0.49
C PHE A 210 20.72 -11.65 1.42
N HIS A 211 21.19 -12.31 2.49
CA HIS A 211 20.29 -13.07 3.37
C HIS A 211 19.36 -12.17 4.17
N VAL A 212 19.85 -10.99 4.58
CA VAL A 212 19.01 -9.97 5.23
C VAL A 212 17.95 -9.46 4.26
N PHE A 213 18.37 -9.09 3.04
CA PHE A 213 17.46 -8.62 2.00
C PHE A 213 16.39 -9.67 1.62
N ASP A 214 16.81 -10.93 1.40
CA ASP A 214 15.90 -12.04 1.11
C ASP A 214 14.93 -12.30 2.27
N ALA A 215 15.41 -12.32 3.52
CA ALA A 215 14.58 -12.52 4.70
C ALA A 215 13.49 -11.44 4.81
N ILE A 216 13.82 -10.17 4.58
CA ILE A 216 12.87 -9.05 4.60
C ILE A 216 11.77 -9.28 3.55
N ILE A 217 12.15 -9.53 2.29
CA ILE A 217 11.18 -9.70 1.19
C ILE A 217 10.30 -10.94 1.42
N ASN A 218 10.88 -12.02 1.95
CA ASN A 218 10.12 -13.21 2.32
C ASN A 218 9.13 -12.93 3.47
N LYS A 219 9.51 -12.13 4.47
CA LYS A 219 8.61 -11.70 5.54
C LYS A 219 7.50 -10.77 5.06
N ILE A 220 7.80 -9.84 4.15
CA ILE A 220 6.77 -9.02 3.48
C ILE A 220 5.79 -9.91 2.72
N ASN A 221 6.28 -10.90 1.96
CA ASN A 221 5.42 -11.84 1.24
C ASN A 221 4.58 -12.72 2.16
N GLN A 222 5.12 -13.17 3.30
CA GLN A 222 4.37 -13.91 4.32
C GLN A 222 3.28 -13.02 4.95
N ALA A 223 3.62 -11.79 5.33
CA ALA A 223 2.69 -10.83 5.91
C ALA A 223 1.53 -10.52 4.95
N ARG A 224 1.82 -10.34 3.66
CA ARG A 224 0.79 -10.10 2.63
C ARG A 224 -0.14 -11.28 2.38
N LYS A 225 0.37 -12.51 2.50
CA LYS A 225 -0.48 -13.71 2.41
C LYS A 225 -1.41 -13.79 3.61
N ALA A 226 -0.89 -13.55 4.80
CA ALA A 226 -1.65 -13.54 6.05
C ALA A 226 -2.59 -12.33 6.19
N ALA A 227 -2.34 -11.24 5.44
CA ALA A 227 -3.20 -10.06 5.38
C ALA A 227 -4.63 -10.35 4.90
N ARG A 228 -4.83 -11.46 4.18
CA ARG A 228 -6.17 -11.92 3.76
C ARG A 228 -7.04 -12.35 4.94
N ASP A 229 -6.42 -12.75 6.05
CA ASP A 229 -7.11 -13.16 7.27
C ASP A 229 -7.33 -11.98 8.23
N LEU A 230 -6.87 -10.78 7.87
CA LEU A 230 -7.03 -9.58 8.67
C LEU A 230 -8.30 -8.87 8.27
N VAL A 231 -9.13 -8.57 9.27
CA VAL A 231 -10.42 -7.91 9.06
C VAL A 231 -10.25 -6.41 9.31
N THR A 232 -10.51 -5.62 8.28
CA THR A 232 -10.60 -4.14 8.29
C THR A 232 -12.00 -3.70 7.88
N ASP A 233 -12.36 -2.45 8.13
CA ASP A 233 -13.66 -1.88 7.69
C ASP A 233 -13.92 -2.15 6.20
N TYR A 234 -12.90 -1.93 5.36
CA TYR A 234 -12.97 -2.20 3.91
C TYR A 234 -13.26 -3.67 3.58
N SER A 235 -12.70 -4.61 4.34
CA SER A 235 -12.95 -6.04 4.11
C SER A 235 -14.38 -6.44 4.46
N LEU A 236 -15.02 -5.78 5.43
CA LEU A 236 -16.43 -6.00 5.74
C LEU A 236 -17.34 -5.35 4.71
N GLU A 237 -17.05 -4.12 4.30
CA GLU A 237 -17.80 -3.44 3.23
C GLU A 237 -17.80 -4.31 1.97
N LYS A 238 -16.64 -4.82 1.57
CA LYS A 238 -16.53 -5.74 0.44
C LYS A 238 -17.29 -7.06 0.65
N LEU A 239 -17.30 -7.60 1.87
CA LEU A 239 -18.04 -8.83 2.18
C LEU A 239 -19.56 -8.59 2.12
N ASP A 240 -20.03 -7.45 2.61
CA ASP A 240 -21.43 -7.06 2.57
C ASP A 240 -21.89 -6.81 1.13
N GLU A 241 -21.08 -6.16 0.30
CA GLU A 241 -21.30 -6.05 -1.14
C GLU A 241 -21.40 -7.43 -1.79
N GLN A 242 -20.52 -8.39 -1.44
CA GLN A 242 -20.58 -9.75 -1.98
C GLN A 242 -21.81 -10.56 -1.51
N MET A 243 -22.31 -10.32 -0.29
CA MET A 243 -23.45 -11.06 0.27
C MET A 243 -24.80 -10.50 -0.14
N TYR A 244 -24.91 -9.17 -0.28
CA TYR A 244 -26.17 -8.47 -0.48
C TYR A 244 -26.24 -7.70 -1.81
N GLY A 245 -25.14 -7.61 -2.56
CA GLY A 245 -25.13 -7.02 -3.89
C GLY A 245 -26.02 -7.80 -4.85
N GLU A 246 -26.85 -7.09 -5.62
CA GLU A 246 -27.74 -7.69 -6.63
C GLU A 246 -26.99 -8.18 -7.89
N GLY A 247 -25.67 -7.98 -7.95
CA GLY A 247 -24.84 -8.46 -9.05
C GLY A 247 -24.44 -9.92 -8.87
N GLU A 248 -24.53 -10.71 -9.94
CA GLU A 248 -23.69 -11.91 -10.10
C GLU A 248 -22.23 -11.44 -10.25
N ASP A 249 -21.68 -10.86 -9.19
CA ASP A 249 -20.43 -10.12 -9.23
C ASP A 249 -19.29 -11.13 -9.34
N ARG A 250 -18.93 -11.36 -10.59
CA ARG A 250 -17.69 -12.00 -10.94
C ARG A 250 -16.60 -11.00 -10.59
N ASP A 251 -16.12 -11.07 -9.35
CA ASP A 251 -15.02 -10.24 -8.86
C ASP A 251 -13.77 -10.44 -9.73
N TRP A 252 -13.26 -9.34 -10.29
CA TRP A 252 -11.95 -9.36 -10.92
C TRP A 252 -10.89 -9.82 -9.92
N VAL A 253 -9.97 -10.66 -10.40
CA VAL A 253 -8.89 -11.17 -9.56
C VAL A 253 -7.68 -10.27 -9.73
N VAL A 254 -7.47 -9.38 -8.76
CA VAL A 254 -6.25 -8.57 -8.65
C VAL A 254 -5.22 -9.31 -7.82
N SER A 255 -4.07 -9.62 -8.42
CA SER A 255 -2.95 -10.27 -7.76
C SER A 255 -1.70 -9.41 -7.87
N VAL A 256 -0.99 -9.24 -6.75
CA VAL A 256 0.28 -8.50 -6.70
C VAL A 256 1.37 -9.43 -6.21
N ASN A 257 2.34 -9.71 -7.06
CA ASN A 257 3.50 -10.54 -6.77
C ASN A 257 4.73 -9.68 -6.47
N CYS A 258 5.59 -10.13 -5.56
CA CYS A 258 6.80 -9.44 -5.18
C CYS A 258 7.98 -10.43 -5.17
N ALA A 259 9.01 -10.12 -5.96
CA ALA A 259 10.23 -10.91 -6.08
C ALA A 259 11.45 -10.03 -5.83
N HIS A 260 12.53 -10.60 -5.31
CA HIS A 260 13.78 -9.88 -5.08
C HIS A 260 14.82 -10.23 -6.16
N LEU A 261 15.68 -9.28 -6.47
CA LEU A 261 16.89 -9.41 -7.27
C LEU A 261 18.05 -8.81 -6.46
N HIS A 262 19.23 -9.41 -6.51
CA HIS A 262 20.36 -8.95 -5.68
C HIS A 262 21.71 -9.26 -6.34
N PRO A 263 22.74 -8.41 -6.22
CA PRO A 263 24.06 -8.65 -6.83
C PRO A 263 24.66 -10.00 -6.42
N LYS A 264 24.55 -10.30 -5.13
CA LYS A 264 25.02 -11.55 -4.50
C LYS A 264 24.01 -12.71 -4.57
N TYR A 265 22.97 -12.61 -5.42
CA TYR A 265 21.96 -13.67 -5.50
C TYR A 265 22.60 -15.00 -5.94
N GLY A 266 22.33 -16.07 -5.19
CA GLY A 266 22.84 -17.40 -5.46
C GLY A 266 24.34 -17.56 -5.25
N GLU A 267 24.99 -16.62 -4.54
CA GLU A 267 26.26 -16.92 -3.88
C GLU A 267 26.00 -17.95 -2.78
N LYS A 268 26.67 -19.09 -2.87
CA LYS A 268 26.54 -20.18 -1.92
C LYS A 268 27.59 -20.00 -0.84
N THR A 269 27.26 -20.41 0.38
CA THR A 269 28.28 -20.53 1.42
C THR A 269 29.17 -21.73 1.08
N PRO A 270 30.46 -21.73 1.49
CA PRO A 270 31.34 -22.89 1.26
C PRO A 270 30.75 -24.22 1.77
N GLU A 271 29.96 -24.17 2.84
CA GLU A 271 29.23 -25.32 3.38
C GLU A 271 28.12 -25.81 2.43
N GLN A 272 27.38 -24.90 1.80
CA GLN A 272 26.36 -25.25 0.82
C GLN A 272 26.98 -25.78 -0.48
N GLU A 273 28.12 -25.22 -0.91
CA GLU A 273 28.85 -25.73 -2.08
C GLU A 273 29.37 -27.15 -1.83
N LEU A 274 29.94 -27.41 -0.65
CA LEU A 274 30.38 -28.75 -0.26
C LEU A 274 29.21 -29.74 -0.23
N LYS A 275 28.07 -29.34 0.32
CA LYS A 275 26.88 -30.19 0.38
C LYS A 275 26.31 -30.48 -1.01
N GLU A 276 26.24 -29.49 -1.88
CA GLU A 276 25.78 -29.69 -3.25
C GLU A 276 26.73 -30.56 -4.05
N MET A 277 28.05 -30.46 -3.84
CA MET A 277 29.02 -31.38 -4.46
C MET A 277 28.81 -32.83 -3.98
N GLN A 278 28.52 -33.04 -2.69
CA GLN A 278 28.20 -34.37 -2.17
C GLN A 278 26.89 -34.92 -2.76
N GLU A 279 25.85 -34.09 -2.86
CA GLU A 279 24.57 -34.47 -3.48
C GLU A 279 24.73 -34.77 -5.00
N GLU A 280 25.55 -33.97 -5.71
CA GLU A 280 25.87 -34.21 -7.13
C GLU A 280 26.64 -35.52 -7.34
N GLU A 281 27.52 -35.90 -6.39
CA GLU A 281 28.23 -37.19 -6.43
C GLU A 281 27.29 -38.38 -6.18
N GLU A 282 26.27 -38.22 -5.32
CA GLU A 282 25.30 -39.26 -4.98
C GLU A 282 24.23 -39.48 -6.07
N GLU A 283 23.78 -38.43 -6.77
CA GLU A 283 22.68 -38.51 -7.74
C GLU A 283 23.07 -39.11 -9.11
N GLY A 284 24.37 -39.32 -9.38
CA GLY A 284 24.87 -40.23 -10.43
C GLY A 284 24.71 -39.81 -11.90
N GLU A 285 23.78 -38.93 -12.26
CA GLU A 285 23.66 -38.36 -13.62
C GLU A 285 23.14 -36.90 -13.57
N ILE A 286 23.99 -35.93 -13.90
CA ILE A 286 23.61 -34.52 -13.94
C ILE A 286 23.07 -34.18 -15.33
N ASP A 287 21.79 -33.82 -15.41
CA ASP A 287 21.23 -33.22 -16.63
C ASP A 287 21.90 -31.86 -16.90
N LEU A 288 22.75 -31.84 -17.94
CA LEU A 288 23.49 -30.65 -18.38
C LEU A 288 22.55 -29.47 -18.71
N ASN A 289 21.37 -29.76 -19.28
CA ASN A 289 20.40 -28.73 -19.63
C ASN A 289 19.80 -28.10 -18.36
N LEU A 290 19.50 -28.93 -17.35
CA LEU A 290 18.99 -28.44 -16.07
C LEU A 290 20.02 -27.59 -15.33
N ARG A 291 21.32 -27.98 -15.36
CA ARG A 291 22.41 -27.21 -14.75
C ARG A 291 22.59 -25.85 -15.44
N GLU A 292 22.58 -25.83 -16.77
CA GLU A 292 22.68 -24.59 -17.54
C GLU A 292 21.47 -23.68 -17.28
N TYR A 293 20.26 -24.24 -17.27
CA TYR A 293 19.04 -23.50 -16.94
C TYR A 293 19.07 -22.92 -15.52
N LYS A 294 19.49 -23.71 -14.52
CA LYS A 294 19.68 -23.23 -13.13
C LYS A 294 20.69 -22.08 -13.09
N LYS A 295 21.81 -22.20 -13.81
CA LYS A 295 22.83 -21.15 -13.91
C LYS A 295 22.28 -19.88 -14.54
N GLN A 296 21.59 -19.97 -15.67
CA GLN A 296 20.94 -18.82 -16.33
C GLN A 296 19.90 -18.16 -15.42
N ARG A 297 19.10 -18.96 -14.69
CA ARG A 297 18.12 -18.44 -13.72
C ARG A 297 18.79 -17.69 -12.55
N ILE A 298 19.94 -18.17 -12.06
CA ILE A 298 20.73 -17.46 -11.04
C ILE A 298 21.27 -16.15 -11.60
N VAL A 299 21.87 -16.17 -12.80
CA VAL A 299 22.40 -14.96 -13.46
C VAL A 299 21.29 -13.93 -13.69
N ALA A 300 20.11 -14.35 -14.11
CA ALA A 300 18.96 -13.46 -14.30
C ALA A 300 18.44 -12.82 -13.00
N ARG A 301 18.81 -13.35 -11.84
CA ARG A 301 18.49 -12.78 -10.52
C ARG A 301 19.60 -11.91 -9.92
N ARG A 302 20.78 -11.88 -10.57
CA ARG A 302 21.93 -11.05 -10.16
C ARG A 302 21.83 -9.65 -10.76
N SER A 303 20.99 -8.82 -10.15
CA SER A 303 20.88 -7.40 -10.53
C SER A 303 22.10 -6.60 -10.07
N PRO A 304 22.42 -5.46 -10.71
CA PRO A 304 23.54 -4.60 -10.30
C PRO A 304 23.39 -3.99 -8.90
N TYR A 305 22.15 -3.87 -8.43
CA TYR A 305 21.79 -3.35 -7.10
C TYR A 305 20.67 -4.23 -6.50
N PRO A 306 20.53 -4.28 -5.16
CA PRO A 306 19.33 -4.85 -4.54
C PRO A 306 18.08 -4.23 -5.17
N SER A 307 17.17 -5.06 -5.65
CA SER A 307 15.97 -4.60 -6.34
C SER A 307 14.76 -5.46 -6.00
N VAL A 308 13.59 -4.83 -5.91
CA VAL A 308 12.31 -5.48 -5.68
C VAL A 308 11.46 -5.35 -6.94
N VAL A 309 11.08 -6.48 -7.52
CA VAL A 309 10.20 -6.59 -8.68
C VAL A 309 8.78 -6.81 -8.18
N ILE A 310 7.92 -5.83 -8.42
CA ILE A 310 6.51 -5.85 -8.04
C ILE A 310 5.70 -6.00 -9.33
N GLU A 311 4.96 -7.10 -9.47
CA GLU A 311 4.10 -7.36 -10.63
C GLU A 311 2.64 -7.36 -10.21
N VAL A 312 1.82 -6.51 -10.81
CA VAL A 312 0.36 -6.58 -10.69
C VAL A 312 -0.23 -7.29 -11.89
N ARG A 313 -1.22 -8.14 -11.64
CA ARG A 313 -2.10 -8.72 -12.65
C ARG A 313 -3.55 -8.48 -12.25
N SER A 314 -4.32 -7.87 -13.12
CA SER A 314 -5.78 -7.80 -13.01
C SER A 314 -6.35 -8.72 -14.09
N MET A 315 -6.91 -9.85 -13.66
CA MET A 315 -7.44 -10.88 -14.55
C MET A 315 -8.95 -10.86 -14.50
N THR A 316 -9.55 -11.14 -15.66
CA THR A 316 -10.99 -11.37 -15.73
C THR A 316 -11.34 -12.50 -14.77
N PRO A 317 -12.52 -12.41 -14.16
CA PRO A 317 -13.02 -13.51 -13.34
C PRO A 317 -13.02 -14.80 -14.15
N PRO A 318 -12.69 -15.94 -13.53
CA PRO A 318 -12.79 -17.22 -14.21
C PRO A 318 -14.23 -17.43 -14.70
N ASP A 319 -14.38 -17.77 -15.97
CA ASP A 319 -15.66 -18.18 -16.51
C ASP A 319 -16.04 -19.53 -15.90
N PHE A 320 -16.76 -19.48 -14.77
CA PHE A 320 -17.49 -20.64 -14.28
C PHE A 320 -18.67 -20.85 -15.21
N THR A 321 -18.39 -21.40 -16.39
CA THR A 321 -19.44 -22.09 -17.15
C THR A 321 -19.91 -23.22 -16.23
N PRO A 322 -21.15 -23.16 -15.69
CA PRO A 322 -21.64 -24.25 -14.88
C PRO A 322 -21.46 -25.52 -15.72
N PRO A 323 -20.91 -26.60 -15.14
CA PRO A 323 -20.71 -27.82 -15.89
C PRO A 323 -22.03 -28.14 -16.60
N PRO A 324 -21.99 -28.49 -17.91
CA PRO A 324 -23.21 -28.75 -18.66
C PRO A 324 -24.06 -29.71 -17.83
N PRO A 325 -25.36 -29.44 -17.66
CA PRO A 325 -26.20 -30.19 -16.73
C PRO A 325 -25.95 -31.66 -17.00
N VAL A 326 -25.30 -32.33 -16.06
CA VAL A 326 -24.97 -33.74 -16.21
C VAL A 326 -26.32 -34.40 -16.35
N ALA A 327 -26.62 -34.91 -17.56
CA ALA A 327 -27.89 -35.56 -17.84
C ALA A 327 -28.15 -36.51 -16.67
N PRO A 328 -29.34 -36.46 -16.05
CA PRO A 328 -29.62 -37.18 -14.81
C PRO A 328 -29.14 -38.60 -15.01
N THR A 329 -28.01 -38.94 -14.39
CA THR A 329 -27.55 -40.33 -14.39
C THR A 329 -28.62 -41.03 -13.60
N SER A 330 -29.50 -41.74 -14.30
CA SER A 330 -30.52 -42.58 -13.72
C SER A 330 -29.87 -43.27 -12.53
N PRO A 331 -30.40 -43.08 -11.30
CA PRO A 331 -29.81 -43.68 -10.13
C PRO A 331 -29.61 -45.15 -10.46
N LYS A 332 -28.35 -45.61 -10.41
CA LYS A 332 -28.06 -47.03 -10.54
C LYS A 332 -28.99 -47.70 -9.54
N SER A 333 -29.86 -48.57 -10.06
CA SER A 333 -30.78 -49.37 -9.27
C SER A 333 -29.98 -49.96 -8.11
N ILE A 334 -30.37 -49.60 -6.91
CA ILE A 334 -29.76 -50.02 -5.65
C ILE A 334 -30.22 -51.46 -5.34
N ASP A 335 -30.07 -52.35 -6.31
CA ASP A 335 -30.21 -53.78 -6.05
C ASP A 335 -28.83 -54.27 -5.62
N GLU A 336 -28.75 -54.82 -4.40
CA GLU A 336 -27.56 -55.35 -3.71
C GLU A 336 -26.70 -54.34 -2.93
N ILE A 337 -27.29 -53.73 -1.89
CA ILE A 337 -26.54 -53.48 -0.64
C ILE A 337 -27.18 -54.34 0.45
N ASP A 338 -26.46 -55.39 0.83
CA ASP A 338 -26.75 -56.28 1.94
C ASP A 338 -26.53 -55.49 3.25
N ILE A 339 -27.62 -54.93 3.80
CA ILE A 339 -27.62 -54.21 5.09
C ILE A 339 -27.80 -55.26 6.18
N GLY A 340 -26.67 -55.72 6.71
CA GLY A 340 -26.62 -56.46 7.97
C GLY A 340 -27.03 -55.57 9.15
N ASP A 341 -27.93 -56.13 9.97
CA ASP A 341 -28.43 -55.66 11.26
C ASP A 341 -27.41 -54.90 12.11
N SER A 342 -27.76 -53.68 12.50
CA SER A 342 -27.44 -53.13 13.83
C SER A 342 -28.45 -52.04 14.18
N ILE A 343 -29.53 -52.51 14.81
CA ILE A 343 -30.58 -51.73 15.45
C ILE A 343 -29.96 -51.00 16.65
N GLY A 344 -29.79 -49.68 16.52
CA GLY A 344 -29.49 -48.75 17.60
C GLY A 344 -30.54 -47.65 17.57
N ASP A 345 -31.49 -47.78 18.49
CA ASP A 345 -32.67 -46.96 18.72
C ASP A 345 -32.31 -45.52 19.13
N GLU A 346 -32.45 -44.56 18.22
CA GLU A 346 -32.51 -43.13 18.57
C GLU A 346 -33.68 -42.47 17.85
N SER A 347 -34.63 -42.01 18.65
CA SER A 347 -35.88 -41.41 18.24
C SER A 347 -35.66 -40.05 17.55
N PRO A 348 -36.47 -39.69 16.54
CA PRO A 348 -36.36 -38.41 15.87
C PRO A 348 -36.79 -37.26 16.80
N PRO A 349 -36.01 -36.15 16.91
CA PRO A 349 -36.49 -34.96 17.59
C PRO A 349 -37.61 -34.33 16.76
N SER A 350 -38.79 -34.24 17.38
CA SER A 350 -39.98 -33.58 16.86
C SER A 350 -39.69 -32.13 16.48
N ALA A 351 -39.94 -31.81 15.21
CA ALA A 351 -39.99 -30.45 14.68
C ALA A 351 -41.26 -29.75 15.17
N ASP A 352 -41.28 -29.28 16.41
CA ASP A 352 -42.33 -28.40 16.92
C ASP A 352 -41.82 -27.67 18.18
N ASP A 353 -41.14 -26.52 18.01
CA ASP A 353 -41.13 -25.40 18.98
C ASP A 353 -40.09 -24.31 18.63
N THR A 354 -40.32 -23.60 17.53
CA THR A 354 -39.90 -22.18 17.41
C THR A 354 -41.10 -21.35 17.00
N LYS A 355 -42.21 -21.49 17.73
CA LYS A 355 -43.26 -20.46 17.73
C LYS A 355 -42.66 -19.22 18.34
N ILE A 356 -42.31 -18.27 17.49
CA ILE A 356 -41.99 -16.89 17.88
C ILE A 356 -43.19 -16.40 18.67
N ASP A 357 -42.97 -16.21 19.98
CA ASP A 357 -44.00 -15.82 20.92
C ASP A 357 -44.57 -14.47 20.48
N ALA A 358 -45.89 -14.39 20.28
CA ALA A 358 -46.56 -13.16 19.85
C ALA A 358 -46.35 -12.02 20.86
N ASP A 359 -46.08 -12.36 22.11
CA ASP A 359 -45.70 -11.40 23.15
C ASP A 359 -44.31 -10.76 22.91
N LEU A 360 -43.39 -11.46 22.25
CA LEU A 360 -42.08 -10.90 21.89
C LEU A 360 -42.22 -9.87 20.75
N VAL A 361 -43.04 -10.18 19.75
CA VAL A 361 -43.35 -9.26 18.64
C VAL A 361 -44.09 -8.03 19.16
N SER A 362 -45.05 -8.21 20.07
CA SER A 362 -45.80 -7.11 20.70
C SER A 362 -44.91 -6.25 21.60
N LYS A 363 -43.93 -6.83 22.32
CA LYS A 363 -42.92 -6.07 23.07
C LYS A 363 -41.98 -5.26 22.18
N LEU A 364 -41.56 -5.83 21.04
CA LEU A 364 -40.74 -5.11 20.06
C LEU A 364 -41.54 -3.96 19.43
N GLU A 365 -42.78 -4.20 19.00
CA GLU A 365 -43.67 -3.15 18.51
C GLU A 365 -43.94 -2.06 19.57
N ALA A 366 -44.07 -2.42 20.85
CA ALA A 366 -44.21 -1.44 21.94
C ALA A 366 -42.95 -0.62 22.19
N LEU A 367 -41.76 -1.20 21.99
CA LEU A 367 -40.48 -0.48 22.09
C LEU A 367 -40.29 0.50 20.93
N PHE A 368 -40.74 0.16 19.72
CA PHE A 368 -40.69 1.05 18.56
C PHE A 368 -41.86 2.07 18.53
N SER A 369 -43.03 1.72 19.06
CA SER A 369 -44.19 2.64 19.12
C SER A 369 -44.02 3.70 20.22
N LYS A 370 -43.29 3.40 21.29
CA LYS A 370 -42.98 4.37 22.35
C LYS A 370 -41.93 5.41 21.97
N SER A 371 -41.21 5.24 20.86
CA SER A 371 -40.30 6.30 20.38
C SER A 371 -40.99 7.34 19.49
N SER A 372 -42.30 7.20 19.22
CA SER A 372 -43.00 8.01 18.22
C SER A 372 -44.11 8.93 18.78
N LEU A 373 -44.53 8.79 20.03
CA LEU A 373 -45.75 9.46 20.52
C LEU A 373 -45.58 10.02 21.93
N ASP A 374 -44.86 11.13 22.02
CA ASP A 374 -45.05 12.15 23.06
C ASP A 374 -44.76 13.53 22.45
N SER A 375 -45.59 13.94 21.50
CA SER A 375 -45.52 15.28 20.90
C SER A 375 -46.91 15.81 20.54
N SER A 376 -47.78 15.96 21.55
CA SER A 376 -48.98 16.79 21.45
C SER A 376 -48.67 18.29 21.53
N GLY A 377 -47.51 18.73 21.06
CA GLY A 377 -47.10 20.12 20.99
C GLY A 377 -46.44 20.42 19.65
N ASN A 378 -47.01 21.37 18.90
CA ASN A 378 -46.54 21.88 17.61
C ASN A 378 -45.08 22.42 17.65
N GLN A 379 -44.08 21.54 17.73
CA GLN A 379 -42.66 21.87 17.65
C GLN A 379 -41.88 20.84 16.82
N GLU A 380 -42.38 20.49 15.62
CA GLU A 380 -41.65 19.65 14.65
C GLU A 380 -40.27 20.22 14.24
N GLY A 381 -39.99 21.50 14.55
CA GLY A 381 -38.67 22.11 14.32
C GLY A 381 -37.59 21.71 15.33
N ASN A 382 -37.93 21.30 16.56
CA ASN A 382 -36.95 21.08 17.63
C ASN A 382 -36.28 19.71 17.60
N PHE A 383 -36.89 18.71 16.95
CA PHE A 383 -36.33 17.36 16.91
C PHE A 383 -35.08 17.28 16.04
N TYR A 384 -35.13 17.83 14.83
CA TYR A 384 -33.99 17.85 13.92
C TYR A 384 -32.88 18.80 14.40
N GLU A 385 -33.22 19.89 15.10
CA GLU A 385 -32.22 20.78 15.71
C GLU A 385 -31.56 20.14 16.95
N SER A 386 -32.33 19.41 17.78
CA SER A 386 -31.77 18.63 18.89
C SER A 386 -30.86 17.50 18.39
N ILE A 387 -31.27 16.75 17.37
CA ILE A 387 -30.43 15.72 16.74
C ILE A 387 -29.20 16.34 16.07
N GLY A 388 -29.35 17.46 15.35
CA GLY A 388 -28.23 18.18 14.76
C GLY A 388 -27.20 18.64 15.79
N SER A 389 -27.67 19.24 16.90
CA SER A 389 -26.81 19.70 17.99
C SER A 389 -26.09 18.56 18.74
N HIS A 390 -26.73 17.39 18.86
CA HIS A 390 -26.12 16.20 19.44
C HIS A 390 -25.13 15.52 18.48
N ILE A 391 -25.43 15.46 17.18
CA ILE A 391 -24.52 14.90 16.18
C ILE A 391 -23.26 15.75 16.03
N GLU A 392 -23.37 17.08 16.07
CA GLU A 392 -22.19 17.96 16.06
C GLU A 392 -21.30 17.77 17.30
N THR A 393 -21.88 17.49 18.47
CA THR A 393 -21.09 17.23 19.68
C THR A 393 -20.37 15.89 19.64
N PHE A 394 -20.99 14.82 19.12
CA PHE A 394 -20.29 13.54 18.88
C PHE A 394 -19.25 13.63 17.74
N SER A 395 -19.47 14.52 16.76
CA SER A 395 -18.53 14.74 15.65
C SER A 395 -17.21 15.39 16.08
N SER A 396 -17.12 15.97 17.28
CA SER A 396 -15.91 16.65 17.76
C SER A 396 -14.84 15.70 18.31
N VAL A 397 -15.24 14.50 18.76
CA VAL A 397 -14.31 13.57 19.43
C VAL A 397 -13.62 12.69 18.40
N THR A 398 -12.41 13.07 18.03
CA THR A 398 -11.59 12.27 17.11
C THR A 398 -11.10 10.99 17.80
N PRO A 399 -10.92 9.86 17.06
CA PRO A 399 -10.33 8.64 17.61
C PRO A 399 -8.98 8.87 18.30
N LEU A 400 -8.21 9.84 17.81
CA LEU A 400 -6.97 10.29 18.41
C LEU A 400 -7.17 10.87 19.82
N MET A 401 -8.15 11.74 20.01
CA MET A 401 -8.45 12.31 21.33
C MET A 401 -8.93 11.23 22.32
N VAL A 402 -9.74 10.27 21.85
CA VAL A 402 -10.16 9.14 22.68
C VAL A 402 -8.95 8.32 23.13
N ALA A 403 -8.04 7.98 22.19
CA ALA A 403 -6.81 7.26 22.50
C ALA A 403 -5.95 8.02 23.52
N GLN A 404 -5.73 9.32 23.30
CA GLN A 404 -4.91 10.17 24.16
C GLN A 404 -5.46 10.21 25.60
N ASN A 405 -6.75 10.46 25.75
CA ASN A 405 -7.39 10.51 27.07
C ASN A 405 -7.34 9.17 27.79
N TRP A 406 -7.53 8.06 27.07
CA TRP A 406 -7.45 6.73 27.66
C TRP A 406 -6.02 6.36 28.05
N ILE A 407 -5.03 6.63 27.18
CA ILE A 407 -3.62 6.31 27.41
C ILE A 407 -3.06 7.09 28.60
N ASP A 408 -3.42 8.37 28.73
CA ASP A 408 -3.03 9.20 29.88
C ASP A 408 -3.47 8.62 31.23
N GLN A 409 -4.61 7.93 31.25
CA GLN A 409 -5.17 7.36 32.47
C GLN A 409 -4.73 5.91 32.74
N ASN A 410 -4.42 5.14 31.69
CA ASN A 410 -4.28 3.68 31.79
C ASN A 410 -2.87 3.15 31.48
N ASP A 411 -2.04 3.89 30.75
CA ASP A 411 -0.68 3.47 30.44
C ASP A 411 0.33 4.13 31.40
N PRO A 412 0.87 3.39 32.39
CA PRO A 412 1.82 3.95 33.36
C PRO A 412 3.16 4.35 32.72
N SER A 413 3.43 3.92 31.48
CA SER A 413 4.63 4.28 30.74
C SER A 413 4.44 5.53 29.88
N PHE A 414 3.26 6.15 29.92
CA PHE A 414 2.99 7.37 29.19
C PHE A 414 3.68 8.58 29.84
N GLU A 415 4.47 9.29 29.04
CA GLU A 415 5.10 10.54 29.43
C GLU A 415 4.93 11.56 28.30
N VAL A 416 4.21 12.66 28.57
CA VAL A 416 3.81 13.66 27.56
C VAL A 416 5.00 14.20 26.76
N THR A 417 6.16 14.34 27.38
CA THR A 417 7.37 14.90 26.75
C THR A 417 8.13 13.89 25.87
N ARG A 418 7.95 12.58 26.11
CA ARG A 418 8.70 11.50 25.42
C ARG A 418 7.86 10.66 24.49
N CYS A 419 6.56 10.95 24.43
CA CYS A 419 5.61 10.19 23.64
C CYS A 419 5.09 11.01 22.45
N ALA A 420 4.88 10.33 21.32
CA ALA A 420 4.20 10.90 20.17
C ALA A 420 2.91 10.12 19.88
N PHE A 421 1.92 10.79 19.31
CA PHE A 421 0.74 10.15 18.75
C PHE A 421 0.67 10.41 17.26
N THR A 422 0.38 9.37 16.49
CA THR A 422 0.04 9.47 15.08
C THR A 422 -1.23 8.70 14.82
N VAL A 423 -2.04 9.19 13.90
CA VAL A 423 -3.29 8.55 13.47
C VAL A 423 -3.20 8.25 11.99
N SER A 424 -3.71 7.11 11.58
CA SER A 424 -3.82 6.70 10.19
C SER A 424 -5.28 6.54 9.79
N ASP A 425 -5.60 6.90 8.57
CA ASP A 425 -6.85 6.60 7.88
C ASP A 425 -6.73 5.36 6.99
N ALA A 426 -5.72 4.51 7.21
CA ALA A 426 -5.47 3.31 6.42
C ALA A 426 -6.66 2.35 6.46
N THR A 427 -7.33 2.17 5.33
CA THR A 427 -8.43 1.20 5.17
C THR A 427 -7.91 -0.15 4.70
N HIS A 428 -6.79 -0.15 3.97
CA HIS A 428 -6.13 -1.36 3.50
C HIS A 428 -4.98 -1.77 4.41
N VAL A 429 -4.76 -3.08 4.52
CA VAL A 429 -3.67 -3.63 5.33
C VAL A 429 -2.29 -3.19 4.84
N ASP A 430 -2.08 -3.11 3.51
CA ASP A 430 -0.79 -2.66 2.94
C ASP A 430 -0.46 -1.20 3.37
N GLU A 431 -1.48 -0.35 3.53
CA GLU A 431 -1.34 1.02 4.03
C GLU A 431 -0.99 1.07 5.51
N ALA A 432 -1.57 0.17 6.31
CA ALA A 432 -1.24 0.04 7.72
C ALA A 432 0.22 -0.40 7.90
N TYR A 433 0.72 -1.32 7.07
CA TYR A 433 2.14 -1.69 7.06
C TYR A 433 3.02 -0.50 6.68
N GLU A 434 2.70 0.20 5.59
CA GLU A 434 3.39 1.43 5.18
C GLU A 434 3.44 2.44 6.33
N PHE A 435 2.31 2.67 7.00
CA PHE A 435 2.19 3.62 8.10
C PHE A 435 3.11 3.25 9.27
N VAL A 436 3.08 1.99 9.73
CA VAL A 436 3.94 1.56 10.85
C VAL A 436 5.42 1.69 10.50
N PHE A 437 5.84 1.25 9.30
CA PHE A 437 7.24 1.33 8.88
C PHE A 437 7.70 2.76 8.60
N THR A 438 6.81 3.65 8.15
CA THR A 438 7.11 5.09 8.00
C THR A 438 7.41 5.71 9.36
N ASN A 439 6.58 5.44 10.37
CA ASN A 439 6.81 5.93 11.73
C ASN A 439 8.08 5.32 12.36
N LEU A 440 8.34 4.04 12.12
CA LEU A 440 9.58 3.39 12.55
C LEU A 440 10.82 4.05 11.91
N GLY A 441 10.78 4.35 10.62
CA GLY A 441 11.90 5.00 9.93
C GLY A 441 12.13 6.45 10.40
N MET A 442 11.04 7.18 10.66
CA MET A 442 11.11 8.51 11.27
C MET A 442 11.79 8.48 12.64
N GLN A 443 11.45 7.52 13.50
CA GLN A 443 12.13 7.35 14.78
C GLN A 443 13.58 6.93 14.63
N THR A 444 13.85 5.97 13.74
CA THR A 444 15.19 5.43 13.51
C THR A 444 16.16 6.54 13.09
N SER A 445 15.71 7.44 12.22
CA SER A 445 16.47 8.62 11.80
C SER A 445 16.82 9.54 12.99
N GLN A 446 15.86 9.79 13.88
CA GLN A 446 16.09 10.58 15.11
C GLN A 446 17.10 9.91 16.06
N PHE A 447 17.09 8.59 16.19
CA PHE A 447 17.98 7.88 17.11
C PHE A 447 19.39 7.63 16.55
N LEU A 448 19.53 7.42 15.24
CA LEU A 448 20.82 7.14 14.61
C LEU A 448 21.65 8.40 14.35
N GLU A 449 21.05 9.49 13.88
CA GLU A 449 21.79 10.73 13.57
C GLU A 449 22.45 11.34 14.82
N ASN A 450 21.76 11.23 15.97
CA ASN A 450 22.20 11.80 17.24
C ASN A 450 23.47 11.15 17.84
N LYS A 451 23.97 10.02 17.32
CA LYS A 451 25.17 9.36 17.84
C LYS A 451 26.49 9.98 17.35
N THR A 452 26.47 10.79 16.29
CA THR A 452 27.69 11.24 15.62
C THR A 452 28.32 12.52 16.19
N SER A 453 27.63 13.25 17.08
CA SER A 453 28.11 14.52 17.64
C SER A 453 27.99 14.58 19.17
N ALA A 454 29.10 14.86 19.85
CA ALA A 454 29.20 14.84 21.32
C ALA A 454 28.24 15.85 22.00
N ASP A 455 28.01 17.01 21.38
CA ASP A 455 27.09 18.04 21.89
C ASP A 455 25.60 17.65 21.72
N VAL A 456 25.28 16.67 20.86
CA VAL A 456 23.90 16.22 20.59
C VAL A 456 23.47 15.08 21.53
N GLN A 457 24.40 14.49 22.29
CA GLN A 457 24.08 13.43 23.26
C GLN A 457 23.12 13.90 24.37
N GLN A 458 23.08 15.20 24.69
CA GLN A 458 22.10 15.74 25.64
C GLN A 458 20.70 15.83 25.05
N GLN A 459 20.54 16.16 23.76
CA GLN A 459 19.23 16.15 23.09
C GLN A 459 18.70 14.73 22.85
N ALA A 460 19.59 13.75 22.66
CA ALA A 460 19.20 12.35 22.51
C ALA A 460 18.47 11.78 23.75
N LYS A 461 18.68 12.34 24.94
CA LYS A 461 17.97 11.93 26.17
C LYS A 461 16.48 12.30 26.16
N ASP A 462 16.12 13.30 25.37
CA ASP A 462 14.74 13.80 25.24
C ASP A 462 14.06 13.33 23.94
N ALA A 463 14.73 12.48 23.15
CA ALA A 463 14.14 11.92 21.94
C ALA A 463 12.88 11.09 22.26
N GLN A 464 11.91 11.12 21.35
CA GLN A 464 10.64 10.41 21.49
C GLN A 464 10.89 8.90 21.49
N LYS A 465 10.86 8.26 22.66
CA LYS A 465 11.16 6.82 22.82
C LYS A 465 9.94 5.94 22.55
N ARG A 466 8.74 6.52 22.58
CA ARG A 466 7.48 5.78 22.50
C ARG A 466 6.52 6.50 21.58
N GLN A 467 5.88 5.76 20.69
CA GLN A 467 4.90 6.31 19.78
C GLN A 467 3.65 5.45 19.75
N TYR A 468 2.51 6.12 19.87
CA TYR A 468 1.19 5.53 19.82
C TYR A 468 0.59 5.78 18.44
N MET A 469 0.37 4.70 17.71
CA MET A 469 -0.15 4.68 16.36
C MET A 469 -1.62 4.25 16.41
N VAL A 470 -2.54 5.18 16.19
CA VAL A 470 -3.99 4.95 16.24
C VAL A 470 -4.48 4.49 14.86
N LEU A 471 -5.10 3.31 14.81
CA LEU A 471 -5.61 2.68 13.58
C LEU A 471 -7.12 2.42 13.69
N PRO A 472 -7.97 3.44 13.51
CA PRO A 472 -9.42 3.34 13.75
C PRO A 472 -10.14 2.34 12.82
N HIS A 473 -9.59 2.06 11.63
CA HIS A 473 -10.20 1.16 10.64
C HIS A 473 -9.80 -0.32 10.78
N PHE A 474 -8.96 -0.64 11.77
CA PHE A 474 -8.88 -2.01 12.25
C PHE A 474 -10.12 -2.27 13.09
N LEU A 475 -10.89 -3.30 12.73
CA LEU A 475 -12.19 -3.49 13.35
C LEU A 475 -12.07 -3.66 14.85
N SER A 476 -12.81 -2.81 15.57
CA SER A 476 -12.94 -2.86 17.02
C SER A 476 -13.43 -4.22 17.52
N SER A 477 -14.08 -5.01 16.65
CA SER A 477 -14.58 -6.37 16.89
C SER A 477 -13.59 -7.51 16.57
N SER A 478 -12.34 -7.19 16.23
CA SER A 478 -11.37 -8.20 15.79
C SER A 478 -10.00 -8.03 16.45
N ALA A 479 -9.95 -8.22 17.78
CA ALA A 479 -8.70 -8.14 18.54
C ALA A 479 -7.58 -9.04 18.00
N THR A 480 -7.97 -10.24 17.55
CA THR A 480 -7.04 -11.22 16.97
C THR A 480 -6.43 -10.74 15.65
N SER A 481 -7.12 -9.89 14.88
CA SER A 481 -6.61 -9.29 13.65
C SER A 481 -5.46 -8.32 13.97
N LEU A 482 -5.67 -7.38 14.90
CA LEU A 482 -4.62 -6.43 15.28
C LEU A 482 -3.40 -7.13 15.91
N GLU A 483 -3.63 -8.17 16.73
CA GLU A 483 -2.55 -8.97 17.32
C GLU A 483 -1.72 -9.69 16.25
N LYS A 484 -2.38 -10.36 15.30
CA LYS A 484 -1.72 -11.03 14.16
C LYS A 484 -0.94 -10.03 13.32
N PHE A 485 -1.53 -8.87 13.02
CA PHE A 485 -0.86 -7.79 12.30
C PHE A 485 0.40 -7.32 13.05
N THR A 486 0.28 -7.00 14.34
CA THR A 486 1.40 -6.55 15.18
C THR A 486 2.51 -7.60 15.24
N THR A 487 2.15 -8.88 15.31
CA THR A 487 3.10 -10.01 15.28
C THR A 487 3.84 -10.08 13.95
N GLN A 488 3.16 -9.87 12.82
CA GLN A 488 3.78 -9.85 11.49
C GLN A 488 4.75 -8.68 11.34
N VAL A 489 4.36 -7.47 11.77
CA VAL A 489 5.27 -6.31 11.81
C VAL A 489 6.51 -6.62 12.64
N LYS A 490 6.34 -7.19 13.84
CA LYS A 490 7.46 -7.58 14.71
C LYS A 490 8.39 -8.59 14.05
N GLN A 491 7.86 -9.54 13.28
CA GLN A 491 8.67 -10.49 12.53
C GLN A 491 9.48 -9.82 11.42
N ILE A 492 8.93 -8.83 10.72
CA ILE A 492 9.66 -8.06 9.71
C ILE A 492 10.75 -7.22 10.40
N ILE A 493 10.45 -6.51 11.49
CA ILE A 493 11.44 -5.70 12.23
C ILE A 493 12.64 -6.53 12.70
N ARG A 494 12.39 -7.75 13.20
CA ARG A 494 13.46 -8.68 13.62
C ARG A 494 14.41 -9.10 12.48
N THR A 495 14.00 -8.95 11.22
CA THR A 495 14.90 -9.19 10.07
C THR A 495 15.79 -8.01 9.73
N LEU A 496 15.68 -6.88 10.44
CA LEU A 496 16.50 -5.68 10.26
C LEU A 496 17.59 -5.62 11.34
N PRO A 497 18.82 -6.12 11.11
CA PRO A 497 19.91 -6.10 12.10
C PRO A 497 20.11 -4.74 12.80
N SER A 498 19.99 -3.63 12.08
CA SER A 498 20.17 -2.29 12.64
C SER A 498 19.11 -1.87 13.68
N ILE A 499 17.92 -2.48 13.67
CA ILE A 499 16.74 -2.05 14.44
C ILE A 499 16.12 -3.18 15.29
N GLY A 500 16.28 -4.44 14.86
CA GLY A 500 15.48 -5.59 15.28
C GLY A 500 15.44 -5.85 16.79
N ASP A 501 16.56 -5.65 17.47
CA ASP A 501 16.65 -5.85 18.92
C ASP A 501 16.31 -4.59 19.72
N LYS A 502 16.36 -3.41 19.08
CA LYS A 502 16.20 -2.09 19.70
C LYS A 502 14.76 -1.64 19.79
N VAL A 503 13.85 -2.27 19.05
CA VAL A 503 12.43 -1.89 19.03
C VAL A 503 11.57 -2.99 19.60
N ASP A 504 10.61 -2.61 20.42
CA ASP A 504 9.50 -3.45 20.82
C ASP A 504 8.18 -2.91 20.27
N LEU A 505 7.27 -3.83 19.96
CA LEU A 505 5.92 -3.54 19.51
C LEU A 505 4.93 -4.21 20.45
N THR A 506 4.00 -3.40 20.94
CA THR A 506 2.83 -3.84 21.71
C THR A 506 1.57 -3.20 21.13
N TYR A 507 0.40 -3.58 21.62
CA TYR A 507 -0.87 -3.07 21.13
C TYR A 507 -1.91 -2.96 22.25
N PHE A 508 -2.86 -2.05 22.06
CA PHE A 508 -4.11 -1.93 22.80
C PHE A 508 -5.28 -2.08 21.84
N HIS A 509 -6.36 -2.72 22.28
CA HIS A 509 -7.51 -3.02 21.43
C HIS A 509 -8.82 -3.05 22.24
N PRO A 510 -9.98 -2.61 21.69
CA PRO A 510 -11.25 -2.59 22.42
C PRO A 510 -11.63 -3.94 23.04
N GLU A 511 -11.47 -5.00 22.26
CA GLU A 511 -11.77 -6.38 22.68
C GLU A 511 -10.56 -7.17 23.18
N ALA A 512 -9.50 -6.51 23.67
CA ALA A 512 -8.39 -7.23 24.27
C ALA A 512 -8.86 -8.12 25.44
N VAL A 513 -8.40 -9.37 25.50
CA VAL A 513 -8.75 -10.29 26.59
C VAL A 513 -8.25 -9.74 27.93
N ASP A 514 -7.03 -9.21 27.95
CA ASP A 514 -6.45 -8.51 29.09
C ASP A 514 -7.11 -7.13 29.26
N GLU A 515 -7.79 -6.93 30.39
CA GLU A 515 -8.48 -5.68 30.72
C GLU A 515 -7.55 -4.46 30.68
N LYS A 516 -6.27 -4.64 31.02
CA LYS A 516 -5.28 -3.55 30.99
C LYS A 516 -4.93 -3.09 29.58
N LYS A 517 -5.25 -3.88 28.56
CA LYS A 517 -5.01 -3.56 27.15
C LYS A 517 -6.28 -3.11 26.42
N ARG A 518 -7.41 -2.99 27.12
CA ARG A 518 -8.70 -2.58 26.53
C ARG A 518 -8.77 -1.07 26.31
N CYS A 519 -8.26 -0.64 25.16
CA CYS A 519 -8.40 0.75 24.70
C CYS A 519 -9.65 0.88 23.81
N PRO A 520 -10.46 1.95 23.94
CA PRO A 520 -11.65 2.17 23.12
C PRO A 520 -11.39 2.28 21.61
N VAL A 521 -10.12 2.43 21.22
CA VAL A 521 -9.69 2.41 19.81
C VAL A 521 -8.46 1.52 19.64
N PRO A 522 -8.28 0.88 18.47
CA PRO A 522 -7.07 0.11 18.17
C PRO A 522 -5.83 1.01 18.16
N VAL A 523 -4.82 0.65 18.96
CA VAL A 523 -3.55 1.39 19.05
C VAL A 523 -2.39 0.42 19.00
N ILE A 524 -1.39 0.70 18.16
CA ILE A 524 -0.10 0.01 18.17
C ILE A 524 0.91 0.93 18.85
N ILE A 525 1.73 0.36 19.73
CA ILE A 525 2.76 1.09 20.46
C ILE A 525 4.11 0.64 19.95
N LEU A 526 4.85 1.59 19.40
CA LEU A 526 6.24 1.42 18.98
C LEU A 526 7.13 2.01 20.07
N GLN A 527 7.93 1.16 20.71
CA GLN A 527 8.80 1.55 21.82
C GLN A 527 10.25 1.20 21.50
N TRP A 528 11.13 2.20 21.61
CA TRP A 528 12.57 1.98 21.58
C TRP A 528 13.04 1.47 22.95
N LYS A 529 13.80 0.38 22.97
CA LYS A 529 14.38 -0.20 24.19
C LYS A 529 15.59 0.62 24.62
N GLU A 530 15.71 0.83 25.93
CA GLU A 530 16.94 1.36 26.52
C GLU A 530 17.94 0.23 26.62
N ASP A 531 19.18 0.49 26.18
CA ASP A 531 20.32 -0.44 26.30
C ASP A 531 20.75 -0.62 27.77
#